data_AF-A0A4Y9ZPG9-F1
#
_entry.id   AF-A0A4Y9ZPG9-F1
#
_cell.length_a   1.000
_cell.length_b   1.000
_cell.length_c   1.000
_cell.angle_alpha   90.00
_cell.angle_beta   90.00
_cell.angle_gamma   90.00
#
_symmetry.space_group_name_H-M   'P 1'
#
loop_
_entity.id
_entity.type
_entity.pdbx_description
1 polymer ?
#
loop_
_entity_poly.entity_id
_entity_poly.type
_entity_poly.pdbx_seq_one_letter_code
_entity_poly.pdbx_strand_id
1 'polypeptide(L)'
;MRSYYYDNLPSDVRLPHDSGKVVDQMQLEGLGIRHWTVPLDDWEPRVDALAAKENFKCQDKINVTKESFGEKYDDILKDFFDEHLHEEDEIRFVVSGGGYYDVREHPTDAWIRIQIIPG
;
A
#
# COMPACT_ATOMS: atom_id res chain seq x y z
N MET A 1 3.18 -3.27 9.63
CA MET A 1 2.92 -1.98 8.96
C MET A 1 3.43 -0.82 9.81
N ARG A 2 4.01 0.21 9.18
CA ARG A 2 4.40 1.46 9.86
C ARG A 2 3.83 2.64 9.08
N SER A 3 3.23 3.61 9.76
CA SER A 3 2.58 4.76 9.15
C SER A 3 2.97 6.08 9.82
N TYR A 4 3.17 7.11 9.02
CA TYR A 4 3.63 8.43 9.49
C TYR A 4 3.32 9.51 8.46
N TYR A 5 3.29 10.77 8.88
CA TYR A 5 3.14 11.88 7.93
C TYR A 5 4.40 12.03 7.07
N TYR A 6 4.19 12.33 5.80
CA TYR A 6 5.23 12.57 4.81
C TYR A 6 5.96 13.91 5.06
N ASP A 7 7.28 13.95 4.86
CA ASP A 7 8.07 15.18 5.10
C ASP A 7 7.99 16.25 4.00
N ASN A 8 7.45 15.90 2.81
CA ASN A 8 7.30 16.75 1.63
C ASN A 8 8.62 17.33 1.08
N LEU A 9 9.76 16.72 1.38
CA LEU A 9 11.04 17.15 0.81
C LEU A 9 11.11 16.79 -0.69
N PRO A 10 11.63 17.68 -1.55
CA PRO A 10 11.78 17.40 -2.98
C PRO A 10 13.02 16.52 -3.24
N SER A 11 12.94 15.26 -2.83
CA SER A 11 13.98 14.24 -3.09
C SER A 11 13.39 13.00 -3.75
N ASP A 12 14.20 11.95 -3.88
CA ASP A 12 13.74 10.67 -4.42
C ASP A 12 12.56 10.14 -3.60
N VAL A 13 11.39 10.10 -4.23
CA VAL A 13 10.09 9.72 -3.64
C VAL A 13 10.08 8.30 -3.07
N ARG A 14 11.06 7.46 -3.42
CA ARG A 14 11.24 6.09 -2.91
C ARG A 14 11.90 6.05 -1.54
N LEU A 15 12.47 7.15 -1.07
CA LEU A 15 13.06 7.24 0.27
C LEU A 15 11.97 7.22 1.35
N PRO A 16 12.29 6.94 2.62
CA PRO A 16 11.27 6.84 3.66
C PRO A 16 10.41 8.10 3.86
N HIS A 17 10.99 9.29 3.68
CA HIS A 17 10.28 10.59 3.81
C HIS A 17 9.49 10.73 5.12
N ASP A 18 10.11 10.30 6.21
CA ASP A 18 9.50 10.19 7.52
C ASP A 18 9.66 11.48 8.33
N SER A 19 8.55 12.19 8.55
CA SER A 19 8.52 13.41 9.35
C SER A 19 8.73 13.20 10.86
N GLY A 20 8.75 11.94 11.32
CA GLY A 20 8.77 11.56 12.74
C GLY A 20 7.41 11.64 13.43
N LYS A 21 6.36 12.07 12.73
CA LYS A 21 4.99 12.12 13.25
C LYS A 21 4.26 10.83 12.88
N VAL A 22 4.18 9.92 13.85
CA VAL A 22 3.51 8.62 13.70
C VAL A 22 2.01 8.81 13.51
N VAL A 23 1.42 7.98 12.65
CA VAL A 23 -0.02 7.81 12.50
C VAL A 23 -0.38 6.42 13.01
N ASP A 24 -1.29 6.33 13.96
CA ASP A 24 -1.70 5.04 14.53
C ASP A 24 -2.78 4.34 13.70
N GLN A 25 -3.09 3.09 14.07
CA GLN A 25 -4.09 2.28 13.39
C GLN A 25 -5.51 2.87 13.50
N MET A 26 -5.86 3.52 14.62
CA MET A 26 -7.19 4.10 14.81
C MET A 26 -7.41 5.29 13.87
N GLN A 27 -6.38 6.10 13.64
CA GLN A 27 -6.41 7.17 12.66
C GLN A 27 -6.60 6.62 11.24
N LEU A 28 -5.86 5.56 10.86
CA LEU A 28 -6.02 4.92 9.55
C LEU A 28 -7.41 4.31 9.36
N GLU A 29 -7.95 3.63 10.37
CA GLU A 29 -9.31 3.09 10.34
C GLU A 29 -10.36 4.18 10.19
N GLY A 30 -10.14 5.36 10.80
CA GLY A 30 -10.97 6.54 10.62
C GLY A 30 -10.97 7.09 9.19
N LEU A 31 -9.93 6.80 8.40
CA LEU A 31 -9.83 7.10 6.96
C LEU A 31 -10.38 5.96 6.08
N GLY A 32 -10.93 4.89 6.68
CA GLY A 32 -11.41 3.71 5.96
C GLY A 32 -10.31 2.72 5.56
N ILE A 33 -9.07 2.93 6.02
CA ILE A 33 -7.94 2.08 5.69
C ILE A 33 -7.90 0.91 6.68
N ARG A 34 -7.97 -0.31 6.15
CA ARG A 34 -7.94 -1.54 6.93
C ARG A 34 -6.65 -2.31 6.67
N HIS A 35 -6.15 -2.97 7.71
CA HIS A 35 -4.91 -3.73 7.66
C HIS A 35 -5.09 -5.10 8.32
N TRP A 36 -4.50 -6.12 7.70
CA TRP A 36 -4.38 -7.46 8.24
C TRP A 36 -2.93 -7.91 8.12
N THR A 37 -2.46 -8.65 9.13
CA THR A 37 -1.17 -9.34 9.08
C THR A 37 -1.45 -10.81 8.80
N VAL A 38 -0.89 -11.33 7.72
CA VAL A 38 -1.07 -12.73 7.32
C VAL A 38 0.30 -13.39 7.28
N PRO A 39 0.55 -14.43 8.10
CA PRO A 39 1.82 -15.16 8.05
C PRO A 39 2.13 -15.68 6.65
N LEU A 40 3.40 -15.58 6.24
CA LEU A 40 3.85 -16.00 4.91
C LEU A 40 3.91 -17.53 4.75
N ASP A 41 3.91 -18.29 5.85
CA ASP A 41 3.77 -19.74 5.81
C ASP A 41 2.32 -20.11 5.47
N ASP A 42 2.17 -20.82 4.33
CA ASP A 42 0.87 -21.24 3.82
C ASP A 42 -0.12 -20.05 3.72
N TRP A 43 0.34 -18.95 3.13
CA TRP A 43 -0.41 -17.70 3.09
C TRP A 43 -1.60 -17.74 2.12
N GLU A 44 -1.53 -18.51 1.03
CA GLU A 44 -2.59 -18.53 0.00
C GLU A 44 -3.95 -18.93 0.58
N PRO A 45 -4.09 -20.07 1.30
CA PRO A 45 -5.38 -20.43 1.90
C PRO A 45 -5.88 -19.42 2.93
N ARG A 46 -4.97 -18.70 3.60
CA ARG A 46 -5.31 -17.67 4.60
C ARG A 46 -5.88 -16.41 3.94
N VAL A 47 -5.26 -15.98 2.84
CA VAL A 47 -5.76 -14.87 2.02
C VAL A 47 -7.09 -15.23 1.39
N ASP A 48 -7.25 -16.45 0.87
CA ASP A 48 -8.51 -16.91 0.29
C ASP A 48 -9.64 -16.93 1.33
N ALA A 49 -9.36 -17.40 2.56
CA ALA A 49 -10.31 -17.37 3.66
C ALA A 49 -10.68 -15.93 4.08
N LEU A 50 -9.72 -15.02 4.09
CA LEU A 50 -9.96 -13.60 4.36
C LEU A 50 -10.82 -12.96 3.27
N ALA A 51 -10.49 -13.22 2.00
CA ALA A 51 -11.24 -12.74 0.84
C ALA A 51 -12.69 -13.23 0.88
N ALA A 52 -12.92 -14.51 1.19
CA ALA A 52 -14.26 -15.05 1.34
C ALA A 52 -15.04 -14.41 2.51
N LYS A 53 -14.37 -14.13 3.63
CA LYS A 53 -14.98 -13.47 4.80
C LYS A 53 -15.36 -12.01 4.53
N GLU A 54 -14.48 -11.28 3.86
CA GLU A 54 -14.65 -9.85 3.55
C GLU A 54 -15.37 -9.61 2.22
N ASN A 55 -15.74 -10.69 1.51
CA ASN A 55 -16.41 -10.67 0.20
C ASN A 55 -15.61 -9.96 -0.91
N PHE A 56 -14.29 -10.15 -0.92
CA PHE A 56 -13.43 -9.71 -2.02
C PHE A 56 -13.63 -10.62 -3.23
N LYS A 57 -14.00 -10.02 -4.37
CA LYS A 57 -14.51 -10.77 -5.53
C LYS A 57 -13.44 -11.24 -6.50
N CYS A 58 -12.35 -10.48 -6.61
CA CYS A 58 -11.33 -10.67 -7.62
C CYS A 58 -9.95 -10.67 -6.96
N GLN A 59 -9.07 -11.52 -7.45
CA GLN A 59 -7.69 -11.62 -6.98
C GLN A 59 -6.80 -11.98 -8.17
N ASP A 60 -5.65 -11.32 -8.23
CA ASP A 60 -4.56 -11.62 -9.14
C ASP A 60 -3.23 -11.55 -8.39
N LYS A 61 -2.14 -11.84 -9.10
CA LYS A 61 -0.78 -11.73 -8.58
C LYS A 61 0.06 -10.97 -9.59
N ILE A 62 0.70 -9.92 -9.11
CA ILE A 62 1.64 -9.12 -9.90
C ILE A 62 3.03 -9.19 -9.28
N ASN A 63 4.06 -9.14 -10.11
CA ASN A 63 5.44 -8.99 -9.68
C ASN A 63 6.02 -7.72 -10.30
N VAL A 64 6.20 -6.68 -9.49
CA VAL A 64 6.62 -5.35 -9.96
C VAL A 64 8.14 -5.30 -10.08
N THR A 65 8.65 -5.85 -11.17
CA THR A 65 10.08 -5.78 -11.53
C THR A 65 10.28 -5.36 -12.98
N LYS A 66 11.49 -4.90 -13.30
CA LYS A 66 11.88 -4.54 -14.67
C LYS A 66 11.77 -5.73 -15.61
N GLU A 67 12.05 -6.93 -15.15
CA GLU A 67 11.95 -8.16 -15.92
C GLU A 67 10.50 -8.50 -16.27
N SER A 68 9.57 -8.30 -15.32
CA SER A 68 8.15 -8.58 -15.52
C SER A 68 7.46 -7.55 -16.42
N PHE A 69 7.82 -6.27 -16.31
CA PHE A 69 7.15 -5.19 -17.04
C PHE A 69 7.91 -4.67 -18.27
N GLY A 70 9.18 -5.04 -18.44
CA GLY A 70 10.00 -4.66 -19.59
C GLY A 70 10.07 -3.14 -19.78
N GLU A 71 9.88 -2.69 -21.02
CA GLU A 71 9.91 -1.26 -21.38
C GLU A 71 8.80 -0.43 -20.70
N LYS A 72 7.71 -1.07 -20.22
CA LYS A 72 6.60 -0.39 -19.54
C LYS A 72 6.84 -0.14 -18.06
N TYR A 73 7.93 -0.66 -17.50
CA TYR A 73 8.17 -0.61 -16.06
C TYR A 73 8.14 0.81 -15.49
N ASP A 74 8.82 1.75 -16.15
CA ASP A 74 8.92 3.12 -15.66
C ASP A 74 7.58 3.89 -15.80
N ASP A 75 6.82 3.64 -16.88
CA ASP A 75 5.50 4.25 -17.09
C ASP A 75 4.49 3.76 -16.04
N ILE A 76 4.46 2.45 -15.77
CA ILE A 76 3.55 1.86 -14.76
C ILE A 76 3.90 2.36 -13.35
N LEU A 77 5.18 2.48 -13.02
CA LEU A 77 5.58 3.05 -11.73
C LEU A 77 5.17 4.51 -11.59
N LYS A 78 5.17 5.26 -12.69
CA LYS A 78 4.68 6.63 -12.69
C LYS A 78 3.17 6.66 -12.45
N ASP A 79 2.41 5.83 -13.16
CA ASP A 79 0.96 5.74 -12.99
C ASP A 79 0.56 5.33 -11.57
N PHE A 80 1.32 4.43 -10.93
CA PHE A 80 1.11 4.05 -9.53
C PHE A 80 1.43 5.17 -8.53
N PHE A 81 2.34 6.09 -8.88
CA PHE A 81 2.77 7.16 -7.99
C PHE A 81 1.94 8.44 -8.15
N ASP A 82 1.49 8.74 -9.37
CA ASP A 82 0.63 9.89 -9.63
C ASP A 82 -0.66 9.77 -8.79
N GLU A 83 -1.05 10.84 -8.08
CA GLU A 83 -2.23 10.82 -7.20
C GLU A 83 -3.50 10.43 -7.97
N HIS A 84 -4.16 9.35 -7.54
CA HIS A 84 -5.37 8.81 -8.18
C HIS A 84 -6.34 8.20 -7.16
N LEU A 85 -7.51 7.80 -7.64
CA LEU A 85 -8.55 7.12 -6.86
C LEU A 85 -9.20 6.02 -7.70
N HIS A 86 -9.81 5.07 -7.01
CA HIS A 86 -10.61 4.00 -7.59
C HIS A 86 -12.06 4.09 -7.08
N GLU A 87 -13.01 3.62 -7.89
CA GLU A 87 -14.41 3.49 -7.46
C GLU A 87 -14.60 2.28 -6.53
N GLU A 88 -13.75 1.27 -6.68
CA GLU A 88 -13.68 0.09 -5.83
C GLU A 88 -12.49 0.11 -4.85
N ASP A 89 -12.54 -0.79 -3.87
CA ASP A 89 -11.46 -0.96 -2.89
C ASP A 89 -10.16 -1.43 -3.57
N GLU A 90 -9.05 -0.72 -3.30
CA GLU A 90 -7.71 -1.21 -3.62
C GLU A 90 -7.19 -2.09 -2.47
N ILE A 91 -7.05 -3.38 -2.74
CA ILE A 91 -6.58 -4.37 -1.76
C ILE A 91 -5.28 -5.00 -2.25
N ARG A 92 -4.29 -5.06 -1.36
CA ARG A 92 -2.94 -5.54 -1.67
C ARG A 92 -2.39 -6.37 -0.52
N PHE A 93 -1.91 -7.56 -0.84
CA PHE A 93 -1.17 -8.41 0.08
C PHE A 93 0.26 -8.59 -0.43
N VAL A 94 1.25 -8.30 0.40
CA VAL A 94 2.67 -8.34 0.01
C VAL A 94 3.25 -9.69 0.38
N VAL A 95 3.67 -10.45 -0.62
CA VAL A 95 4.32 -11.76 -0.42
C VAL A 95 5.84 -11.61 -0.31
N SER A 96 6.42 -10.68 -1.05
CA SER A 96 7.86 -10.40 -1.07
C SER A 96 8.12 -8.96 -1.50
N GLY A 97 9.30 -8.42 -1.16
CA GLY A 97 9.63 -7.02 -1.44
C GLY A 97 9.00 -6.07 -0.42
N GLY A 98 8.42 -4.97 -0.88
CA GLY A 98 7.77 -3.96 -0.04
C GLY A 98 7.59 -2.65 -0.80
N GLY A 99 6.87 -1.71 -0.18
CA GLY A 99 6.58 -0.43 -0.81
C GLY A 99 5.92 0.55 0.13
N TYR A 100 5.52 1.68 -0.43
CA TYR A 100 4.78 2.72 0.26
C TYR A 100 3.44 2.94 -0.42
N TYR A 101 2.41 3.11 0.40
CA TYR A 101 1.11 3.62 -0.01
C TYR A 101 0.94 4.97 0.66
N ASP A 102 0.83 6.01 -0.17
CA ASP A 102 0.63 7.37 0.32
C ASP A 102 -0.85 7.73 0.16
N VAL A 103 -1.45 8.21 1.24
CA VAL A 103 -2.88 8.52 1.31
C VAL A 103 -3.09 9.92 1.86
N ARG A 104 -4.17 10.58 1.44
CA ARG A 104 -4.57 11.88 1.98
C ARG A 104 -5.38 11.72 3.26
N GLU A 105 -5.01 12.48 4.28
CA GLU A 105 -5.82 12.66 5.47
C GLU A 105 -6.92 13.72 5.22
N HIS A 106 -8.16 13.43 5.61
CA HIS A 106 -9.19 14.44 5.77
C HIS A 106 -9.30 14.85 7.25
N PRO A 107 -9.31 16.14 7.62
CA PRO A 107 -9.54 17.31 6.76
C PRO A 107 -8.28 18.11 6.37
N THR A 108 -7.08 17.64 6.70
CA THR A 108 -5.85 18.44 6.56
C THR A 108 -5.24 18.41 5.16
N ASP A 109 -5.69 17.47 4.31
CA ASP A 109 -5.07 17.09 3.05
C ASP A 109 -3.58 16.71 3.20
N ALA A 110 -3.13 16.35 4.40
CA ALA A 110 -1.75 15.94 4.62
C ALA A 110 -1.51 14.53 4.07
N TRP A 111 -0.33 14.30 3.50
CA TRP A 111 0.11 12.97 3.07
C TRP A 111 0.52 12.12 4.27
N ILE A 112 -0.08 10.93 4.37
CA ILE A 112 0.33 9.86 5.27
C ILE A 112 0.98 8.79 4.42
N ARG A 113 2.22 8.42 4.76
CA ARG A 113 2.94 7.32 4.14
C ARG A 113 2.78 6.06 4.96
N ILE A 114 2.36 4.99 4.31
CA ILE A 114 2.17 3.66 4.89
C ILE A 114 3.20 2.72 4.29
N GLN A 115 4.17 2.31 5.12
CA GLN A 115 5.13 1.29 4.74
C GLN A 115 4.50 -0.09 4.88
N ILE A 116 4.44 -0.80 3.75
CA ILE A 116 4.04 -2.20 3.68
C ILE A 116 5.24 -3.09 3.41
N ILE A 117 5.29 -4.19 4.12
CA ILE A 117 6.33 -5.21 4.08
C ILE A 117 5.66 -6.57 3.93
N PRO A 118 6.40 -7.65 3.63
CA PRO A 118 5.81 -8.96 3.45
C PRO A 118 5.08 -9.46 4.71
N GLY A 119 3.91 -10.07 4.52
CA GLY A 119 3.02 -10.56 5.57
C GLY A 119 2.09 -9.51 6.15
#